data_AF-A0A8J9UCU8-F1
#
_entry.id   AF-A0A8J9UCU8-F1
#
_cell.length_a   1.000
_cell.length_b   1.000
_cell.length_c   1.000
_cell.angle_alpha   90.00
_cell.angle_beta   90.00
_cell.angle_gamma   90.00
#
_symmetry.space_group_name_H-M   'P 1'
#
loop_
_entity.id
_entity.type
_entity.pdbx_description
1 polymer ?
#
loop_
_entity_poly.entity_id
_entity_poly.type
_entity_poly.pdbx_seq_one_letter_code
_entity_poly.pdbx_strand_id
1 'polypeptide(L)'
;MSQAHRSSVSQHSPSSCHFTSDLEELSDEELVKQINDLKQQIRVLSLENEIIERTIMRLEPSLMHGIQQALEYVIRLQSSSSLNVSSFVKSQASKFGMETLLSPSRLFTSPSKVSSRRFDSSGKVSGTIIFGSGPRINVLERSELVSIEMEALISSLEKNRKKAEKKQALLKAQLEEIGIREVEIKKASEFFEQEVVVEGWDKIAQRIPAEIWIRFMTEWVKICDSQIGKLRLRTSTLNTQYSKLKGQIKVKAELSESLQAVDFEKLKIENRECLEIIDYKLQQLGELKKMTGDANLNLTIHKKALMEQNAYLSNIIKSIKDKHKQTIELDKERETIQVQADNLAQKLDGVKKVRMAYEVPDVMDYVTVKSEVADLKHSVKLLENRLHIQQIALTSLNKKLKSIFMKQ
;
A
#
# COMPACT_ATOMS: atom_id res chain seq x y z
N MET A 1 0.20 10.18 -23.53
CA MET A 1 0.75 11.08 -24.57
C MET A 1 1.10 12.39 -23.89
N SER A 2 2.38 12.65 -23.69
CA SER A 2 2.90 13.96 -23.24
C SER A 2 4.20 14.16 -24.00
N GLN A 3 4.18 15.06 -24.97
CA GLN A 3 5.30 15.33 -25.86
C GLN A 3 6.29 16.26 -25.18
N ALA A 4 7.53 15.79 -25.14
CA ALA A 4 8.71 16.56 -24.82
C ALA A 4 8.96 17.64 -25.87
N HIS A 5 9.24 18.87 -25.42
CA HIS A 5 9.99 19.83 -26.22
C HIS A 5 11.17 20.35 -25.41
N ARG A 6 12.36 19.88 -25.83
CA ARG A 6 13.67 20.43 -25.52
C ARG A 6 13.74 21.85 -26.09
N SER A 7 13.97 22.85 -25.25
CA SER A 7 14.40 24.18 -25.70
C SER A 7 15.92 24.30 -25.53
N SER A 8 16.60 24.36 -26.67
CA SER A 8 18.02 24.61 -26.86
C SER A 8 18.46 25.93 -26.22
N VAL A 9 19.41 25.86 -25.29
CA VAL A 9 20.15 27.02 -24.76
C VAL A 9 21.09 27.51 -25.87
N SER A 10 20.79 28.69 -26.43
CA SER A 10 21.64 29.31 -27.45
C SER A 10 22.89 29.89 -26.79
N GLN A 11 24.05 29.35 -27.14
CA GLN A 11 25.34 29.99 -26.89
C GLN A 11 25.52 31.14 -27.88
N HIS A 12 25.23 32.37 -27.46
CA HIS A 12 25.70 33.56 -28.16
C HIS A 12 26.27 34.57 -27.18
N SER A 13 27.59 34.53 -27.04
CA SER A 13 28.40 35.64 -26.57
C SER A 13 28.38 36.74 -27.65
N PRO A 14 27.94 37.98 -27.39
CA PRO A 14 28.17 39.08 -28.31
C PRO A 14 29.58 39.61 -28.07
N SER A 15 30.43 39.34 -29.05
CA SER A 15 31.72 39.96 -29.26
C SER A 15 31.58 41.48 -29.37
N SER A 16 32.36 42.20 -28.57
CA SER A 16 33.19 43.34 -29.00
C SER A 16 32.61 44.26 -30.09
N CYS A 17 31.92 45.32 -29.64
CA CYS A 17 31.97 46.69 -30.16
C CYS A 17 32.30 46.91 -31.66
N HIS A 18 31.25 47.06 -32.47
CA HIS A 18 31.24 48.00 -33.60
C HIS A 18 30.54 49.29 -33.15
N PHE A 19 31.25 50.13 -32.40
CA PHE A 19 30.85 51.52 -32.18
C PHE A 19 31.67 52.37 -33.16
N THR A 20 31.06 52.74 -34.29
CA THR A 20 31.35 53.94 -35.12
C THR A 20 30.82 53.71 -36.54
N SER A 21 29.49 53.67 -36.70
CA SER A 21 28.79 54.13 -37.90
C SER A 21 27.30 54.05 -37.56
N ASP A 22 26.53 55.07 -37.93
CA ASP A 22 25.05 55.09 -37.87
C ASP A 22 24.44 55.62 -36.56
N LEU A 23 24.89 56.80 -36.13
CA LEU A 23 24.14 57.65 -35.19
C LEU A 23 23.15 58.60 -35.90
N GLU A 24 23.10 58.61 -37.24
CA GLU A 24 22.32 59.58 -38.01
C GLU A 24 20.89 59.10 -38.38
N GLU A 25 20.48 57.87 -38.04
CA GLU A 25 19.13 57.33 -38.35
C GLU A 25 18.49 56.53 -37.18
N LEU A 26 18.69 56.93 -35.91
CA LEU A 26 17.94 56.33 -34.79
C LEU A 26 16.70 57.18 -34.48
N SER A 27 15.53 56.55 -34.49
CA SER A 27 14.28 57.22 -34.10
C SER A 27 14.28 57.59 -32.61
N ASP A 28 13.56 58.64 -32.23
CA ASP A 28 13.46 59.08 -30.82
C ASP A 28 13.00 57.94 -29.88
N GLU A 29 12.16 57.02 -30.35
CA GLU A 29 11.72 55.84 -29.61
C GLU A 29 12.85 54.82 -29.39
N GLU A 30 13.69 54.60 -30.39
CA GLU A 30 14.86 53.72 -30.29
C GLU A 30 15.93 54.31 -29.37
N LEU A 31 16.09 55.65 -29.37
CA LEU A 31 17.00 56.34 -28.46
C LEU A 31 16.54 56.20 -27.00
N VAL A 32 15.24 56.38 -26.73
CA VAL A 32 14.67 56.18 -25.38
C VAL A 32 14.85 54.73 -24.92
N LYS A 33 14.66 53.76 -25.82
CA LYS A 33 14.89 52.35 -25.52
C LYS A 33 16.36 52.09 -25.17
N GLN A 34 17.31 52.58 -25.97
CA GLN A 34 18.75 52.46 -25.70
C GLN A 34 19.15 53.10 -24.37
N ILE A 35 18.60 54.27 -24.02
CA ILE A 35 18.85 54.93 -22.73
C ILE A 35 18.36 54.06 -21.57
N ASN A 36 17.17 53.46 -21.70
CA ASN A 36 16.64 52.57 -20.66
C ASN A 36 17.45 51.27 -20.54
N ASP A 37 17.87 50.69 -21.66
CA ASP A 37 18.75 49.52 -21.68
C ASP A 37 20.10 49.82 -21.03
N LEU A 38 20.69 50.99 -21.31
CA LEU A 38 21.92 51.46 -20.65
C LEU A 38 21.73 51.68 -19.14
N LYS A 39 20.62 52.30 -18.71
CA LYS A 39 20.30 52.45 -17.29
C LYS A 39 20.16 51.10 -16.60
N GLN A 40 19.53 50.13 -17.25
CA GLN A 40 19.40 48.77 -16.74
C GLN A 40 20.76 48.09 -16.64
N GLN A 41 21.61 48.23 -17.67
CA GLN A 41 22.96 47.68 -17.66
C GLN A 41 23.83 48.29 -16.56
N ILE A 42 23.78 49.61 -16.37
CA ILE A 42 24.48 50.29 -15.27
C ILE A 42 24.00 49.76 -13.91
N ARG A 43 22.70 49.56 -13.74
CA ARG A 43 22.14 48.98 -12.50
C ARG A 43 22.64 47.56 -12.26
N VAL A 44 22.65 46.71 -13.29
CA VAL A 44 23.15 45.33 -13.19
C VAL A 44 24.64 45.32 -12.84
N LEU A 45 25.46 46.12 -13.53
CA LEU A 45 26.89 46.24 -13.25
C LEU A 45 27.16 46.77 -11.83
N SER A 46 26.36 47.74 -11.36
CA SER A 46 26.45 48.23 -9.99
C SER A 46 26.17 47.14 -8.96
N LEU A 47 25.15 46.30 -9.20
CA LEU A 47 24.82 45.18 -8.32
C LEU A 47 25.88 44.07 -8.39
N GLU A 48 26.39 43.78 -9.57
CA GLU A 48 27.47 42.81 -9.76
C GLU A 48 28.73 43.25 -9.00
N ASN A 49 29.13 44.53 -9.14
CA ASN A 49 30.24 45.11 -8.38
C ASN A 49 30.00 45.01 -6.88
N GLU A 50 28.80 45.35 -6.40
CA GLU A 50 28.46 45.28 -4.97
C GLU A 50 28.57 43.84 -4.43
N ILE A 51 28.09 42.85 -5.18
CA ILE A 51 28.21 41.43 -4.81
C ILE A 51 29.68 41.00 -4.77
N ILE A 52 30.46 41.40 -5.76
CA ILE A 52 31.90 41.08 -5.84
C ILE A 52 32.63 41.72 -4.67
N GLU A 53 32.42 43.01 -4.40
CA GLU A 53 33.04 43.73 -3.29
C GLU A 53 32.71 43.09 -1.94
N ARG A 54 31.43 42.77 -1.69
CA ARG A 54 31.02 42.09 -0.46
C ARG A 54 31.63 40.70 -0.33
N THR A 55 31.77 39.99 -1.44
CA THR A 55 32.39 38.65 -1.45
C THR A 55 33.88 38.74 -1.17
N ILE A 56 34.60 39.66 -1.82
CA ILE A 56 36.04 39.89 -1.57
C ILE A 56 36.25 40.34 -0.13
N MET A 57 35.45 41.28 0.38
CA MET A 57 35.50 41.70 1.79
C MET A 57 35.27 40.55 2.78
N ARG A 58 34.54 39.50 2.40
CA ARG A 58 34.32 38.33 3.25
C ARG A 58 35.46 37.32 3.18
N LEU A 59 35.99 37.07 1.99
CA LEU A 59 37.01 36.05 1.76
C LEU A 59 38.43 36.57 2.05
N GLU A 60 38.78 37.73 1.49
CA GLU A 60 40.11 38.31 1.61
C GLU A 60 40.05 39.86 1.56
N PRO A 61 39.88 40.52 2.73
CA PRO A 61 39.78 41.97 2.83
C PRO A 61 41.02 42.73 2.32
N SER A 62 42.19 42.10 2.33
CA SER A 62 43.45 42.69 1.85
C SER A 62 43.41 43.05 0.36
N LEU A 63 42.64 42.31 -0.45
CA LEU A 63 42.49 42.58 -1.87
C LEU A 63 41.70 43.88 -2.16
N MET A 64 40.91 44.37 -1.20
CA MET A 64 40.20 45.65 -1.32
C MET A 64 41.10 46.87 -1.07
N HIS A 65 42.31 46.66 -0.54
CA HIS A 65 43.23 47.74 -0.21
C HIS A 65 43.77 48.40 -1.48
N GLY A 66 43.65 49.72 -1.59
CA GLY A 66 44.10 50.48 -2.77
C GLY A 66 43.09 50.55 -3.92
N ILE A 67 42.05 49.71 -3.96
CA ILE A 67 40.98 49.78 -4.98
C ILE A 67 40.29 51.14 -4.97
N GLN A 68 39.99 51.67 -3.77
CA GLN A 68 39.32 52.96 -3.65
C GLN A 68 40.21 54.14 -4.12
N GLN A 69 41.53 54.05 -3.91
CA GLN A 69 42.50 55.02 -4.42
C GLN A 69 42.64 54.94 -5.94
N ALA A 70 42.60 53.72 -6.51
CA ALA A 70 42.61 53.51 -7.95
C ALA A 70 41.33 54.03 -8.62
N LEU A 71 40.15 53.79 -8.02
CA LEU A 71 38.87 54.33 -8.50
C LEU A 71 38.87 55.87 -8.46
N GLU A 72 39.35 56.49 -7.38
CA GLU A 72 39.43 57.95 -7.29
C GLU A 72 40.38 58.54 -8.34
N TYR A 73 41.50 57.86 -8.62
CA TYR A 73 42.43 58.24 -9.68
C TYR A 73 41.80 58.14 -11.08
N VAL A 74 41.05 57.07 -11.38
CA VAL A 74 40.33 56.90 -12.64
C VAL A 74 39.24 57.95 -12.82
N ILE A 75 38.48 58.27 -11.77
CA ILE A 75 37.45 59.32 -11.80
C ILE A 75 38.10 60.69 -12.13
N ARG A 76 39.27 61.00 -11.55
CA ARG A 76 40.02 62.23 -11.87
C ARG A 76 40.50 62.26 -13.33
N LEU A 77 40.91 61.12 -13.88
CA LEU A 77 41.32 60.99 -15.30
C LEU A 77 40.14 61.12 -16.28
N GLN A 78 38.95 60.61 -15.94
CA GLN A 78 37.76 60.77 -16.78
C GLN A 78 37.19 62.18 -16.71
N SER A 79 37.28 62.82 -15.54
CA SER A 79 36.87 64.22 -15.37
C SER A 79 37.74 65.15 -16.22
N SER A 80 39.01 64.82 -16.46
CA SER A 80 39.92 65.61 -17.30
C SER A 80 39.83 65.32 -18.80
N SER A 81 39.25 64.18 -19.22
CA SER A 81 39.12 63.81 -20.64
C SER A 81 37.83 64.28 -21.32
N SER A 82 36.83 64.76 -20.56
CA SER A 82 35.57 65.29 -21.10
C SER A 82 35.69 66.68 -21.79
N LEU A 83 36.89 67.24 -21.90
CA LEU A 83 37.12 68.58 -22.50
C LEU A 83 37.82 68.60 -23.87
N ASN A 84 38.16 67.47 -24.50
CA ASN A 84 38.91 67.49 -25.78
C ASN A 84 38.26 66.65 -26.88
N VAL A 85 37.22 67.19 -27.51
CA VAL A 85 36.85 66.86 -28.90
C VAL A 85 37.50 67.90 -29.80
N SER A 86 38.68 67.60 -30.35
CA SER A 86 39.25 68.38 -31.47
C SER A 86 40.16 67.51 -32.33
N SER A 87 39.65 67.18 -33.50
CA SER A 87 40.33 66.99 -34.80
C SER A 87 41.85 66.72 -34.79
N PHE A 88 42.27 65.54 -35.27
CA PHE A 88 43.65 65.32 -35.71
C PHE A 88 43.72 64.88 -37.18
N VAL A 89 44.29 65.78 -37.99
CA VAL A 89 44.64 65.61 -39.40
C VAL A 89 46.06 65.04 -39.51
N LYS A 90 46.28 64.18 -40.51
CA LYS A 90 47.56 63.62 -41.01
C LYS A 90 48.76 64.59 -40.96
N SER A 91 49.94 64.10 -40.55
CA SER A 91 51.09 63.82 -41.46
C SER A 91 52.42 63.51 -40.73
N GLN A 92 53.05 62.41 -41.18
CA GLN A 92 54.48 62.12 -41.40
C GLN A 92 55.62 62.52 -40.41
N ALA A 93 56.35 61.45 -40.03
CA ALA A 93 57.81 61.25 -40.07
C ALA A 93 58.77 62.10 -39.22
N SER A 94 59.53 61.45 -38.31
CA SER A 94 60.99 61.21 -38.48
C SER A 94 61.60 60.42 -37.30
N LYS A 95 62.74 59.79 -37.57
CA LYS A 95 63.50 58.79 -36.78
C LYS A 95 64.40 59.40 -35.69
N PHE A 96 64.97 58.49 -34.86
CA PHE A 96 66.14 58.63 -33.94
C PHE A 96 65.86 59.41 -32.65
N GLY A 97 66.31 59.04 -31.44
CA GLY A 97 67.19 57.99 -30.92
C GLY A 97 67.75 58.43 -29.54
N MET A 98 68.06 57.47 -28.67
CA MET A 98 68.72 57.57 -27.34
C MET A 98 67.87 58.11 -26.14
N GLU A 99 67.60 57.29 -25.10
CA GLU A 99 68.47 56.87 -23.97
C GLU A 99 68.69 58.05 -22.98
N THR A 100 68.57 57.98 -21.64
CA THR A 100 68.74 56.87 -20.69
C THR A 100 68.28 57.31 -19.25
N LEU A 101 68.22 56.34 -18.32
CA LEU A 101 68.54 56.44 -16.86
C LEU A 101 67.49 57.09 -15.91
N LEU A 102 67.02 56.51 -14.80
CA LEU A 102 67.56 55.54 -13.84
C LEU A 102 66.47 54.77 -13.05
N SER A 103 66.68 53.47 -12.87
CA SER A 103 66.34 52.67 -11.68
C SER A 103 67.47 52.85 -10.64
N PRO A 104 67.37 52.51 -9.31
CA PRO A 104 66.99 51.14 -8.87
C PRO A 104 66.50 50.88 -7.41
N SER A 105 65.91 49.67 -7.25
CA SER A 105 66.05 48.69 -6.13
C SER A 105 65.49 49.01 -4.73
N ARG A 106 65.16 48.07 -3.83
CA ARG A 106 64.80 46.63 -3.72
C ARG A 106 64.54 46.41 -2.19
N LEU A 107 63.79 45.36 -1.82
CA LEU A 107 64.08 44.36 -0.74
C LEU A 107 63.04 44.11 0.39
N PHE A 108 62.78 42.80 0.59
CA PHE A 108 62.44 42.04 1.83
C PHE A 108 60.97 42.07 2.34
N THR A 109 60.32 41.02 2.88
CA THR A 109 60.69 39.72 3.49
C THR A 109 59.55 38.68 3.35
N SER A 110 59.86 37.40 3.57
CA SER A 110 58.97 36.21 3.62
C SER A 110 57.84 36.24 4.65
N PRO A 111 56.87 35.29 4.53
CA PRO A 111 56.40 34.58 5.72
C PRO A 111 56.38 33.04 5.57
N SER A 112 56.33 32.41 6.74
CA SER A 112 56.60 31.02 7.07
C SER A 112 55.42 30.06 6.87
N LYS A 113 55.76 28.78 6.73
CA LYS A 113 54.86 27.62 6.72
C LYS A 113 54.23 27.39 8.10
N VAL A 114 52.91 27.31 8.18
CA VAL A 114 52.20 26.52 9.19
C VAL A 114 51.10 25.71 8.51
N SER A 115 51.15 24.41 8.78
CA SER A 115 50.26 23.34 8.37
C SER A 115 48.89 23.44 9.05
N SER A 116 47.81 23.37 8.28
CA SER A 116 46.63 22.63 8.70
C SER A 116 45.96 22.01 7.46
N ARG A 117 45.86 20.68 7.48
CA ARG A 117 45.07 19.89 6.53
C ARG A 117 43.59 20.17 6.77
N ARG A 118 42.82 20.43 5.71
CA ARG A 118 41.58 19.69 5.37
C ARG A 118 40.96 20.18 4.05
N PHE A 119 40.68 19.18 3.21
CA PHE A 119 39.68 19.06 2.15
C PHE A 119 39.79 19.92 0.89
N ASP A 120 40.25 19.24 -0.17
CA ASP A 120 40.31 19.65 -1.57
C ASP A 120 38.92 19.90 -2.18
N SER A 121 38.77 21.04 -2.84
CA SER A 121 38.16 21.17 -4.18
C SER A 121 38.40 22.58 -4.71
N SER A 122 39.64 22.85 -5.14
CA SER A 122 39.99 24.08 -5.86
C SER A 122 40.47 23.70 -7.25
N GLY A 123 39.58 23.87 -8.24
CA GLY A 123 39.95 23.92 -9.64
C GLY A 123 40.94 25.05 -9.85
N LYS A 124 42.14 24.72 -10.31
CA LYS A 124 43.17 25.68 -10.67
C LYS A 124 42.68 26.59 -11.81
N VAL A 125 42.33 27.83 -11.50
CA VAL A 125 42.17 28.89 -12.51
C VAL A 125 43.55 29.47 -12.82
N SER A 126 44.20 28.89 -13.82
CA SER A 126 45.40 29.46 -14.44
C SER A 126 44.97 30.30 -15.64
N GLY A 127 44.77 31.61 -15.42
CA GLY A 127 44.47 32.58 -16.48
C GLY A 127 45.62 33.58 -16.65
N THR A 128 46.34 33.48 -17.76
CA THR A 128 47.34 34.47 -18.20
C THR A 128 46.66 35.82 -18.43
N ILE A 129 47.10 36.87 -17.74
CA ILE A 129 46.57 38.23 -17.88
C ILE A 129 47.18 38.88 -19.13
N ILE A 130 46.36 39.06 -20.17
CA ILE A 130 46.66 39.98 -21.28
C ILE A 130 45.93 41.31 -21.00
N PHE A 131 46.69 42.39 -21.10
CA PHE A 131 46.30 43.78 -20.90
C PHE A 131 44.87 44.08 -21.42
N GLY A 132 43.98 44.57 -20.55
CA GLY A 132 42.68 45.13 -20.93
C GLY A 132 41.45 44.20 -20.86
N SER A 133 41.63 42.88 -20.71
CA SER A 133 40.52 41.96 -20.41
C SER A 133 40.89 41.10 -19.22
N GLY A 134 40.43 41.50 -18.03
CA GLY A 134 40.58 40.71 -16.81
C GLY A 134 39.97 39.31 -16.92
N PRO A 135 40.24 38.42 -15.95
CA PRO A 135 39.69 37.07 -15.91
C PRO A 135 38.17 37.13 -16.12
N ARG A 136 37.69 36.54 -17.23
CA ARG A 136 36.26 36.49 -17.52
C ARG A 136 35.64 35.44 -16.60
N ILE A 137 35.05 35.89 -15.50
CA ILE A 137 34.28 35.04 -14.59
C ILE A 137 33.15 34.41 -15.40
N ASN A 138 33.04 33.09 -15.33
CA ASN A 138 32.02 32.34 -16.06
C ASN A 138 30.62 32.73 -15.56
N VAL A 139 29.60 32.69 -16.42
CA VAL A 139 28.20 32.95 -16.03
C VAL A 139 27.75 32.01 -14.91
N LEU A 140 28.24 30.76 -14.90
CA LEU A 140 28.01 29.81 -13.82
C LEU A 140 28.65 30.26 -12.50
N GLU A 141 29.92 30.66 -12.53
CA GLU A 141 30.63 31.18 -11.35
C GLU A 141 29.97 32.47 -10.82
N ARG A 142 29.51 33.36 -11.70
CA ARG A 142 28.71 34.54 -11.31
C ARG A 142 27.41 34.13 -10.63
N SER A 143 26.68 33.17 -11.19
CA SER A 143 25.43 32.67 -10.60
C SER A 143 25.66 32.04 -9.23
N GLU A 144 26.76 31.31 -9.05
CA GLU A 144 27.15 30.74 -7.76
C GLU A 144 27.50 31.84 -6.74
N LEU A 145 28.30 32.84 -7.13
CA LEU A 145 28.63 33.98 -6.28
C LEU A 145 27.38 34.74 -5.82
N VAL A 146 26.45 35.02 -6.73
CA VAL A 146 25.16 35.65 -6.42
C VAL A 146 24.37 34.79 -5.42
N SER A 147 24.35 33.48 -5.62
CA SER A 147 23.62 32.54 -4.75
C SER A 147 24.23 32.50 -3.34
N ILE A 148 25.55 32.41 -3.24
CA ILE A 148 26.29 32.44 -1.96
C ILE A 148 26.05 33.77 -1.23
N GLU A 149 26.05 34.89 -1.96
CA GLU A 149 25.80 36.19 -1.36
C GLU A 149 24.36 36.34 -0.88
N MET A 150 23.40 35.85 -1.67
CA MET A 150 21.99 35.81 -1.29
C MET A 150 21.78 35.00 -0.02
N GLU A 151 22.35 33.80 0.08
CA GLU A 151 22.29 32.96 1.28
C GLU A 151 22.92 33.67 2.50
N ALA A 152 24.06 34.34 2.31
CA ALA A 152 24.72 35.07 3.38
C ALA A 152 23.91 36.28 3.86
N LEU A 153 23.27 37.02 2.94
CA LEU A 153 22.37 38.12 3.26
C LEU A 153 21.14 37.62 4.00
N ILE A 154 20.52 36.53 3.55
CA ILE A 154 19.39 35.89 4.24
C ILE A 154 19.80 35.49 5.66
N SER A 155 20.94 34.82 5.82
CA SER A 155 21.46 34.42 7.14
C SER A 155 21.74 35.63 8.05
N SER A 156 22.30 36.72 7.50
CA SER A 156 22.55 37.96 8.22
C SER A 156 21.26 38.64 8.68
N LEU A 157 20.27 38.73 7.78
CA LEU A 157 18.94 39.26 8.08
C LEU A 157 18.25 38.45 9.18
N GLU A 158 18.28 37.13 9.12
CA GLU A 158 17.72 36.27 10.17
C GLU A 158 18.40 36.47 11.53
N LYS A 159 19.74 36.58 11.55
CA LYS A 159 20.49 36.87 12.78
C LYS A 159 20.08 38.23 13.35
N ASN A 160 19.95 39.25 12.52
CA ASN A 160 19.53 40.58 12.94
C ASN A 160 18.08 40.59 13.43
N ARG A 161 17.18 39.87 12.76
CA ARG A 161 15.79 39.69 13.19
C ARG A 161 15.73 39.03 14.57
N LYS A 162 16.45 37.94 14.78
CA LYS A 162 16.55 37.26 16.10
C LYS A 162 17.11 38.17 17.19
N LYS A 163 18.10 39.01 16.88
CA LYS A 163 18.64 40.01 17.82
C LYS A 163 17.60 41.08 18.17
N ALA A 164 16.88 41.58 17.16
CA ALA A 164 15.82 42.57 17.33
C ALA A 164 14.67 42.03 18.19
N GLU A 165 14.21 40.80 17.92
CA GLU A 165 13.18 40.11 18.71
C GLU A 165 13.60 39.95 20.18
N LYS A 166 14.85 39.53 20.44
CA LYS A 166 15.39 39.44 21.81
C LYS A 166 15.42 40.80 22.51
N LYS A 167 15.85 41.85 21.81
CA LYS A 167 15.90 43.22 22.35
C LYS A 167 14.50 43.76 22.64
N GLN A 168 13.55 43.53 21.72
CA GLN A 168 12.16 43.91 21.90
C GLN A 168 11.54 43.22 23.12
N ALA A 169 11.76 41.91 23.26
CA ALA A 169 11.30 41.15 24.43
C ALA A 169 11.90 41.67 25.74
N LEU A 170 13.21 42.00 25.74
CA LEU A 170 13.89 42.57 26.90
C LEU A 170 13.31 43.94 27.29
N LEU A 171 13.17 44.86 26.32
CA LEU A 171 12.62 46.19 26.57
C LEU A 171 11.18 46.11 27.07
N LYS A 172 10.38 45.19 26.53
CA LYS A 172 9.00 44.95 27.00
C LYS A 172 8.98 44.46 28.45
N ALA A 173 9.87 43.52 28.81
CA ALA A 173 10.00 43.04 30.19
C ALA A 173 10.46 44.16 31.14
N GLN A 174 11.41 45.00 30.73
CA GLN A 174 11.85 46.16 31.51
C GLN A 174 10.72 47.18 31.72
N LEU A 175 9.90 47.43 30.71
CA LEU A 175 8.75 48.34 30.82
C LEU A 175 7.72 47.78 31.81
N GLU A 176 7.41 46.49 31.73
CA GLU A 176 6.52 45.82 32.71
C GLU A 176 7.08 45.87 34.13
N GLU A 177 8.38 45.61 34.32
CA GLU A 177 9.05 45.70 35.61
C GLU A 177 9.02 47.12 36.19
N ILE A 178 9.30 48.13 35.36
CA ILE A 178 9.21 49.53 35.78
C ILE A 178 7.77 49.88 36.18
N GLY A 179 6.76 49.42 35.44
CA GLY A 179 5.36 49.63 35.78
C GLY A 179 4.98 49.01 37.13
N ILE A 180 5.46 47.80 37.41
CA ILE A 180 5.26 47.14 38.71
C ILE A 180 5.95 47.94 39.82
N ARG A 181 7.23 48.33 39.61
CA ARG A 181 8.00 49.12 40.57
C ARG A 181 7.35 50.47 40.87
N GLU A 182 6.82 51.16 39.86
CA GLU A 182 6.13 52.44 40.04
C GLU A 182 4.91 52.28 40.95
N VAL A 183 4.09 51.25 40.71
CA VAL A 183 2.90 50.96 41.54
C VAL A 183 3.31 50.58 42.97
N GLU A 184 4.36 49.78 43.14
CA GLU A 184 4.87 49.39 44.45
C GLU A 184 5.43 50.58 45.23
N ILE A 185 6.20 51.46 44.58
CA ILE A 185 6.75 52.68 45.20
C ILE A 185 5.62 53.62 45.62
N LYS A 186 4.60 53.82 44.77
CA LYS A 186 3.44 54.66 45.14
C LYS A 186 2.72 54.12 46.37
N LYS A 187 2.42 52.82 46.39
CA LYS A 187 1.81 52.16 47.55
C LYS A 187 2.69 52.25 48.79
N ALA A 188 4.00 52.07 48.66
CA ALA A 188 4.95 52.20 49.75
C ALA A 188 4.95 53.62 50.34
N SER A 189 4.92 54.63 49.46
CA SER A 189 4.88 56.04 49.84
C SER A 189 3.58 56.41 50.54
N GLU A 190 2.43 55.97 50.01
CA GLU A 190 1.11 56.19 50.62
C GLU A 190 1.03 55.52 52.00
N PHE A 191 1.52 54.28 52.10
CA PHE A 191 1.55 53.53 53.35
C PHE A 191 2.48 54.18 54.40
N PHE A 192 3.64 54.66 53.98
CA PHE A 192 4.56 55.41 54.84
C PHE A 192 3.95 56.72 55.34
N GLU A 193 3.35 57.50 54.45
CA GLU A 193 2.70 58.77 54.80
C GLU A 193 1.59 58.54 55.82
N GLN A 194 0.76 57.51 55.62
CA GLN A 194 -0.32 57.19 56.53
C GLN A 194 0.19 56.72 57.91
N GLU A 195 1.02 55.68 57.97
CA GLU A 195 1.40 55.07 59.25
C GLU A 195 2.43 55.89 60.04
N VAL A 196 3.38 56.54 59.37
CA VAL A 196 4.50 57.21 60.05
C VAL A 196 4.26 58.71 60.18
N VAL A 197 3.76 59.37 59.14
CA VAL A 197 3.60 60.82 59.13
C VAL A 197 2.27 61.24 59.76
N VAL A 198 1.16 60.60 59.40
CA VAL A 198 -0.17 60.97 59.93
C VAL A 198 -0.46 60.30 61.27
N GLU A 199 -0.39 58.96 61.32
CA GLU A 199 -0.70 58.20 62.54
C GLU A 199 0.44 58.22 63.56
N GLY A 200 1.68 58.34 63.08
CA GLY A 200 2.88 58.37 63.92
C GLY A 200 3.22 59.72 64.54
N TRP A 201 2.47 60.79 64.21
CA TRP A 201 2.72 62.13 64.74
C TRP A 201 2.23 62.27 66.19
N ASP A 202 3.18 62.46 67.11
CA ASP A 202 2.85 62.79 68.49
C ASP A 202 2.48 64.28 68.61
N LYS A 203 1.18 64.54 68.88
CA LYS A 203 0.64 65.90 69.04
C LYS A 203 1.23 66.65 70.23
N ILE A 204 1.70 65.92 71.26
CA ILE A 204 2.24 66.52 72.49
C ILE A 204 3.72 66.85 72.29
N ALA A 205 4.50 65.89 71.78
CA ALA A 205 5.93 66.07 71.58
C ALA A 205 6.31 66.79 70.27
N GLN A 206 5.32 67.05 69.38
CA GLN A 206 5.49 67.65 68.04
C GLN A 206 6.63 67.02 67.24
N ARG A 207 6.80 65.70 67.39
CA ARG A 207 7.84 64.91 66.72
C ARG A 207 7.33 63.49 66.51
N ILE A 208 7.91 62.77 65.56
CA ILE A 208 7.64 61.34 65.35
C ILE A 208 8.54 60.54 66.30
N PRO A 209 7.99 59.72 67.22
CA PRO A 209 8.78 58.84 68.07
C PRO A 209 9.59 57.83 67.25
N ALA A 210 10.82 57.55 67.69
CA ALA A 210 11.71 56.63 66.98
C ALA A 210 11.16 55.20 66.92
N GLU A 211 10.37 54.78 67.91
CA GLU A 211 9.75 53.46 67.99
C GLU A 211 8.79 53.20 66.82
N ILE A 212 8.07 54.24 66.35
CA ILE A 212 7.11 54.10 65.24
C ILE A 212 7.88 53.86 63.94
N TRP A 213 8.94 54.62 63.70
CA TRP A 213 9.82 54.40 62.56
C TRP A 213 10.48 53.01 62.58
N ILE A 214 10.99 52.57 63.74
CA ILE A 214 11.61 51.25 63.89
C ILE A 214 10.57 50.14 63.62
N ARG A 215 9.34 50.29 64.14
CA ARG A 215 8.25 49.34 63.91
C ARG A 215 7.89 49.26 62.43
N PHE A 216 7.71 50.41 61.77
CA PHE A 216 7.44 50.49 60.33
C PHE A 216 8.54 49.80 59.52
N MET A 217 9.80 50.12 59.77
CA MET A 217 10.93 49.51 59.06
C MET A 217 11.01 48.00 59.29
N THR A 218 10.70 47.53 60.50
CA THR A 218 10.68 46.10 60.80
C THR A 218 9.58 45.38 60.04
N GLU A 219 8.38 45.96 59.95
CA GLU A 219 7.26 45.37 59.20
C GLU A 219 7.50 45.45 57.68
N TRP A 220 8.06 46.57 57.20
CA TRP A 220 8.44 46.74 55.80
C TRP A 220 9.41 45.67 55.33
N VAL A 221 10.45 45.36 56.12
CA VAL A 221 11.41 44.28 55.83
C VAL A 221 10.68 42.93 55.72
N LYS A 222 9.74 42.61 56.62
CA LYS A 222 8.96 41.37 56.53
C LYS A 222 8.09 41.30 55.26
N ILE A 223 7.47 42.40 54.87
CA ILE A 223 6.68 42.49 53.64
C ILE A 223 7.58 42.24 52.42
N CYS A 224 8.74 42.89 52.35
CA CYS A 224 9.73 42.66 51.30
C CYS A 224 10.18 41.19 51.24
N ASP A 225 10.49 40.57 52.38
CA ASP A 225 10.87 39.15 52.45
C ASP A 225 9.74 38.22 51.93
N SER A 226 8.49 38.51 52.29
CA SER A 226 7.32 37.78 51.78
C SER A 226 7.18 37.92 50.26
N GLN A 227 7.37 39.12 49.72
CA GLN A 227 7.34 39.37 48.27
C GLN A 227 8.48 38.66 47.54
N ILE A 228 9.70 38.68 48.08
CA ILE A 228 10.84 37.92 47.54
C ILE A 228 10.50 36.42 47.49
N GLY A 229 9.90 35.87 48.54
CA GLY A 229 9.42 34.49 48.57
C GLY A 229 8.43 34.17 47.45
N LYS A 230 7.43 35.03 47.25
CA LYS A 230 6.44 34.89 46.16
C LYS A 230 7.09 34.96 44.78
N LEU A 231 8.00 35.90 44.55
CA LEU A 231 8.71 36.05 43.28
C LEU A 231 9.61 34.84 42.98
N ARG A 232 10.30 34.30 43.99
CA ARG A 232 11.10 33.06 43.86
C ARG A 232 10.24 31.86 43.47
N LEU A 233 9.09 31.68 44.14
CA LEU A 233 8.15 30.60 43.81
C LEU A 233 7.65 30.74 42.37
N ARG A 234 7.18 31.93 41.98
CA ARG A 234 6.72 32.21 40.61
C ARG A 234 7.81 31.92 39.57
N THR A 235 9.05 32.34 39.84
CA THR A 235 10.21 32.07 38.98
C THR A 235 10.46 30.57 38.83
N SER A 236 10.40 29.81 39.94
CA SER A 236 10.54 28.34 39.90
C SER A 236 9.43 27.66 39.08
N THR A 237 8.17 28.10 39.25
CA THR A 237 7.04 27.60 38.45
C THR A 237 7.22 27.90 36.97
N LEU A 238 7.61 29.13 36.62
CA LEU A 238 7.80 29.54 35.23
C LEU A 238 8.95 28.78 34.57
N ASN A 239 10.05 28.55 35.28
CA ASN A 239 11.18 27.73 34.81
C ASN A 239 10.78 26.28 34.54
N THR A 240 9.91 25.71 35.39
CA THR A 240 9.37 24.36 35.19
C THR A 240 8.49 24.31 33.94
N GLN A 241 7.60 25.29 33.76
CA GLN A 241 6.75 25.39 32.56
C GLN A 241 7.59 25.59 31.30
N TYR A 242 8.58 26.48 31.34
CA TYR A 242 9.52 26.70 30.24
C TYR A 242 10.25 25.42 29.85
N SER A 243 10.76 24.66 30.83
CA SER A 243 11.45 23.39 30.57
C SER A 243 10.52 22.36 29.93
N LYS A 244 9.27 22.27 30.38
CA LYS A 244 8.25 21.40 29.77
C LYS A 244 7.95 21.80 28.32
N LEU A 245 7.70 23.09 28.07
CA LEU A 245 7.42 23.61 26.72
C LEU A 245 8.62 23.42 25.79
N LYS A 246 9.84 23.69 26.26
CA LYS A 246 11.07 23.42 25.52
C LYS A 246 11.20 21.94 25.15
N GLY A 247 10.89 21.03 26.07
CA GLY A 247 10.83 19.60 25.81
C GLY A 247 9.80 19.24 24.73
N GLN A 248 8.58 19.79 24.82
CA GLN A 248 7.53 19.58 23.81
C GLN A 248 7.94 20.09 22.42
N ILE A 249 8.58 21.26 22.34
CA ILE A 249 9.10 21.80 21.07
C ILE A 249 10.15 20.84 20.49
N LYS A 250 11.04 20.30 21.32
CA LYS A 250 12.05 19.34 20.88
C LYS A 250 11.42 18.07 20.32
N VAL A 251 10.47 17.47 21.05
CA VAL A 251 9.74 16.28 20.60
C VAL A 251 8.97 16.55 19.31
N LYS A 252 8.32 17.73 19.19
CA LYS A 252 7.63 18.12 17.96
C LYS A 252 8.60 18.33 16.80
N ALA A 253 9.78 18.91 17.05
CA ALA A 253 10.81 19.09 16.04
C ALA A 253 11.32 17.74 15.54
N GLU A 254 11.66 16.81 16.45
CA GLU A 254 12.07 15.44 16.12
C GLU A 254 10.97 14.69 15.34
N LEU A 255 9.70 14.83 15.74
CA LEU A 255 8.56 14.25 15.02
C LEU A 255 8.35 14.89 13.64
N SER A 256 8.52 16.21 13.51
CA SER A 256 8.37 16.93 12.23
C SER A 256 9.54 16.69 11.27
N GLU A 257 10.75 16.50 11.80
CA GLU A 257 11.92 16.13 11.00
C GLU A 257 11.75 14.71 10.46
N SER A 258 11.08 13.83 11.20
CA SER A 258 10.71 12.48 10.76
C SER A 258 9.50 12.42 9.83
N LEU A 259 8.67 13.46 9.73
CA LEU A 259 7.44 13.47 8.92
C LEU A 259 7.45 14.67 7.99
N GLN A 260 7.94 14.45 6.77
CA GLN A 260 7.84 15.42 5.69
C GLN A 260 6.48 15.31 4.99
N ALA A 261 6.02 16.39 4.36
CA ALA A 261 4.80 16.38 3.54
C ALA A 261 4.84 15.29 2.45
N VAL A 262 6.04 15.03 1.91
CA VAL A 262 6.30 13.97 0.92
C VAL A 262 6.01 12.58 1.48
N ASP A 263 6.24 12.33 2.77
CA ASP A 263 5.97 11.03 3.39
C ASP A 263 4.46 10.74 3.45
N PHE A 264 3.64 11.77 3.68
CA PHE A 264 2.19 11.62 3.64
C PHE A 264 1.68 11.35 2.23
N GLU A 265 2.27 12.01 1.22
CA GLU A 265 1.94 11.74 -0.19
C GLU A 265 2.37 10.33 -0.59
N LYS A 266 3.57 9.90 -0.19
CA LYS A 266 4.07 8.54 -0.39
C LYS A 266 3.14 7.51 0.24
N LEU A 267 2.75 7.71 1.50
CA LEU A 267 1.80 6.82 2.19
C LEU A 267 0.45 6.77 1.47
N LYS A 268 -0.03 7.90 0.93
CA LYS A 268 -1.28 7.95 0.15
C LYS A 268 -1.18 7.20 -1.17
N ILE A 269 -0.02 7.22 -1.82
CA ILE A 269 0.26 6.44 -3.03
C ILE A 269 0.31 4.95 -2.69
N GLU A 270 1.08 4.56 -1.68
CA GLU A 270 1.20 3.15 -1.24
C GLU A 270 -0.15 2.57 -0.80
N ASN A 271 -0.98 3.36 -0.12
CA ASN A 271 -2.32 2.93 0.27
C ASN A 271 -3.23 2.74 -0.96
N ARG A 272 -3.16 3.65 -1.93
CA ARG A 272 -3.91 3.49 -3.20
C ARG A 272 -3.47 2.23 -3.95
N GLU A 273 -2.17 1.99 -4.05
CA GLU A 273 -1.63 0.79 -4.68
C GLU A 273 -2.07 -0.49 -3.94
N CYS A 274 -2.04 -0.49 -2.60
CA CYS A 274 -2.58 -1.59 -1.80
C CYS A 274 -4.07 -1.83 -2.08
N LEU A 275 -4.87 -0.78 -2.18
CA LEU A 275 -6.31 -0.89 -2.48
C LEU A 275 -6.55 -1.47 -3.88
N GLU A 276 -5.80 -1.03 -4.89
CA GLU A 276 -5.87 -1.58 -6.24
C GLU A 276 -5.52 -3.08 -6.27
N ILE A 277 -4.49 -3.48 -5.52
CA ILE A 277 -4.12 -4.90 -5.37
C ILE A 277 -5.23 -5.70 -4.70
N ILE A 278 -5.85 -5.14 -3.64
CA ILE A 278 -6.97 -5.78 -2.94
C ILE A 278 -8.15 -5.98 -3.88
N ASP A 279 -8.53 -4.96 -4.65
CA ASP A 279 -9.64 -5.03 -5.60
C ASP A 279 -9.37 -6.07 -6.70
N TYR A 280 -8.15 -6.10 -7.24
CA TYR A 280 -7.76 -7.11 -8.21
C TYR A 280 -7.84 -8.53 -7.63
N LYS A 281 -7.35 -8.74 -6.40
CA LYS A 281 -7.43 -10.04 -5.73
C LYS A 281 -8.87 -10.44 -5.40
N LEU A 282 -9.72 -9.47 -5.06
CA LEU A 282 -11.14 -9.71 -4.82
C LEU A 282 -11.86 -10.14 -6.10
N GLN A 283 -11.53 -9.54 -7.24
CA GLN A 283 -12.05 -9.97 -8.53
C GLN A 283 -11.62 -11.40 -8.88
N GLN A 284 -10.33 -11.73 -8.74
CA GLN A 284 -9.84 -13.10 -8.94
C GLN A 284 -10.54 -14.11 -8.02
N LEU A 285 -10.76 -13.75 -6.75
CA LEU A 285 -11.48 -14.59 -5.81
C LEU A 285 -12.95 -14.79 -6.23
N GLY A 286 -13.60 -13.75 -6.76
CA GLY A 286 -14.95 -13.82 -7.31
C GLY A 286 -15.05 -14.80 -8.49
N GLU A 287 -14.11 -14.72 -9.43
CA GLU A 287 -14.03 -15.64 -10.57
C GLU A 287 -13.80 -17.08 -10.12
N LEU A 288 -12.86 -17.31 -9.19
CA LEU A 288 -12.58 -18.64 -8.66
C LEU A 288 -13.78 -19.23 -7.90
N LYS A 289 -14.51 -18.41 -7.14
CA LYS A 289 -15.76 -18.81 -6.48
C LYS A 289 -16.81 -19.24 -7.49
N LYS A 290 -16.96 -18.50 -8.59
CA LYS A 290 -17.88 -18.86 -9.67
C LYS A 290 -17.51 -20.21 -10.29
N MET A 291 -16.24 -20.39 -10.67
CA MET A 291 -15.75 -21.66 -11.22
C MET A 291 -15.95 -22.83 -10.26
N THR A 292 -15.70 -22.62 -8.96
CA THR A 292 -15.91 -23.62 -7.92
C THR A 292 -17.39 -23.97 -7.78
N GLY A 293 -18.28 -22.97 -7.85
CA GLY A 293 -19.73 -23.16 -7.85
C GLY A 293 -20.20 -23.98 -9.04
N ASP A 294 -19.74 -23.64 -10.24
CA ASP A 294 -20.06 -24.34 -11.49
C ASP A 294 -19.56 -25.80 -11.46
N ALA A 295 -18.33 -26.02 -10.99
CA ALA A 295 -17.77 -27.36 -10.82
C ALA A 295 -18.58 -28.21 -9.83
N ASN A 296 -19.00 -27.63 -8.71
CA ASN A 296 -19.81 -28.33 -7.70
C ASN A 296 -21.22 -28.66 -8.22
N LEU A 297 -21.82 -27.76 -9.02
CA LEU A 297 -23.10 -28.02 -9.69
C LEU A 297 -22.97 -29.18 -10.67
N ASN A 298 -21.94 -29.17 -11.53
CA ASN A 298 -21.66 -30.26 -12.46
C ASN A 298 -21.42 -31.59 -11.74
N LEU A 299 -20.65 -31.58 -10.65
CA LEU A 299 -20.43 -32.76 -9.82
C LEU A 299 -21.75 -33.30 -9.25
N THR A 300 -22.65 -32.43 -8.81
CA THR A 300 -23.97 -32.82 -8.30
C THR A 300 -24.83 -33.46 -9.39
N ILE A 301 -24.82 -32.88 -10.61
CA ILE A 301 -25.51 -33.44 -11.78
C ILE A 301 -24.97 -34.84 -12.11
N HIS A 302 -23.65 -34.99 -12.23
CA HIS A 302 -23.04 -36.28 -12.52
C HIS A 302 -23.27 -37.31 -11.43
N LYS A 303 -23.23 -36.91 -10.15
CA LYS A 303 -23.55 -37.77 -9.02
C LYS A 303 -24.98 -38.28 -9.11
N LYS A 304 -25.94 -37.41 -9.44
CA LYS A 304 -27.35 -37.80 -9.60
C LYS A 304 -27.52 -38.79 -10.76
N ALA A 305 -26.92 -38.52 -11.92
CA ALA A 305 -26.95 -39.44 -13.06
C ALA A 305 -26.34 -40.80 -12.72
N LEU A 306 -25.21 -40.83 -12.00
CA LEU A 306 -24.59 -42.06 -11.53
C LEU A 306 -25.50 -42.85 -10.57
N MET A 307 -26.18 -42.16 -9.64
CA MET A 307 -27.14 -42.80 -8.73
C MET A 307 -28.32 -43.40 -9.48
N GLU A 308 -28.86 -42.72 -10.49
CA GLU A 308 -29.93 -43.23 -11.36
C GLU A 308 -29.48 -44.50 -12.12
N GLN A 309 -28.29 -44.48 -12.72
CA GLN A 309 -27.72 -45.66 -13.40
C GLN A 309 -27.47 -46.82 -12.42
N ASN A 310 -26.98 -46.53 -11.21
CA ASN A 310 -26.75 -47.56 -10.20
C ASN A 310 -28.06 -48.18 -9.69
N ALA A 311 -29.12 -47.37 -9.57
CA ALA A 311 -30.46 -47.86 -9.25
C ALA A 311 -31.02 -48.75 -10.36
N TYR A 312 -30.84 -48.35 -11.63
CA TYR A 312 -31.22 -49.16 -12.79
C TYR A 312 -30.47 -50.50 -12.84
N LEU A 313 -29.15 -50.48 -12.65
CA LEU A 313 -28.31 -51.67 -12.58
C LEU A 313 -28.75 -52.59 -11.43
N SER A 314 -29.02 -52.02 -10.25
CA SER A 314 -29.53 -52.78 -9.10
C SER A 314 -30.87 -53.47 -9.42
N ASN A 315 -31.76 -52.81 -10.16
CA ASN A 315 -33.02 -53.40 -10.61
C ASN A 315 -32.80 -54.51 -11.65
N ILE A 316 -31.86 -54.35 -12.58
CA ILE A 316 -31.47 -55.41 -13.52
C ILE A 316 -30.92 -56.62 -12.75
N ILE A 317 -30.00 -56.41 -11.79
CA ILE A 317 -29.45 -57.52 -10.99
C ILE A 317 -30.57 -58.28 -10.27
N LYS A 318 -31.55 -57.58 -9.70
CA LYS A 318 -32.73 -58.21 -9.09
C LYS A 318 -33.50 -59.03 -10.13
N SER A 319 -33.81 -58.45 -11.28
CA SER A 319 -34.50 -59.13 -12.38
C SER A 319 -33.75 -60.37 -12.89
N ILE A 320 -32.42 -60.29 -13.03
CA ILE A 320 -31.57 -61.44 -13.40
C ILE A 320 -31.66 -62.54 -12.34
N LYS A 321 -31.60 -62.19 -11.04
CA LYS A 321 -31.74 -63.17 -9.96
C LYS A 321 -33.12 -63.83 -9.97
N ASP A 322 -34.17 -63.05 -10.18
CA ASP A 322 -35.54 -63.57 -10.26
C ASP A 322 -35.71 -64.50 -11.47
N LYS A 323 -35.18 -64.11 -12.63
CA LYS A 323 -35.17 -64.95 -13.85
C LYS A 323 -34.37 -66.22 -13.66
N HIS A 324 -33.19 -66.13 -13.04
CA HIS A 324 -32.37 -67.31 -12.74
C HIS A 324 -33.11 -68.28 -11.81
N LYS A 325 -33.81 -67.77 -10.79
CA LYS A 325 -34.65 -68.59 -9.92
C LYS A 325 -35.78 -69.27 -10.69
N GLN A 326 -36.47 -68.53 -11.57
CA GLN A 326 -37.50 -69.09 -12.45
C GLN A 326 -36.94 -70.19 -13.37
N THR A 327 -35.75 -69.99 -13.94
CA THR A 327 -35.08 -71.01 -14.77
C THR A 327 -34.80 -72.28 -13.97
N ILE A 328 -34.28 -72.17 -12.75
CA ILE A 328 -34.04 -73.33 -11.87
C ILE A 328 -35.35 -74.07 -11.55
N GLU A 329 -36.44 -73.35 -11.29
CA GLU A 329 -37.76 -73.95 -11.03
C GLU A 329 -38.28 -74.69 -12.27
N LEU A 330 -38.17 -74.09 -13.46
CA LEU A 330 -38.54 -74.71 -14.73
C LEU A 330 -37.67 -75.92 -15.08
N ASP A 331 -36.37 -75.89 -14.79
CA ASP A 331 -35.48 -77.04 -15.03
C ASP A 331 -35.87 -78.23 -14.14
N LYS A 332 -36.23 -77.98 -12.87
CA LYS A 332 -36.78 -79.02 -11.98
C LYS A 332 -38.10 -79.58 -12.51
N GLU A 333 -39.01 -78.70 -12.93
CA GLU A 333 -40.28 -79.13 -13.52
C GLU A 333 -40.05 -79.96 -14.77
N ARG A 334 -39.15 -79.52 -15.67
CA ARG A 334 -38.73 -80.26 -16.86
C ARG A 334 -38.18 -81.65 -16.50
N GLU A 335 -37.33 -81.76 -15.49
CA GLU A 335 -36.80 -83.05 -15.03
C GLU A 335 -37.94 -83.96 -14.54
N THR A 336 -38.89 -83.43 -13.76
CA THR A 336 -40.06 -84.23 -13.33
C THR A 336 -40.93 -84.66 -14.50
N ILE A 337 -41.17 -83.79 -15.48
CA ILE A 337 -41.92 -84.12 -16.70
C ILE A 337 -41.17 -85.16 -17.52
N GLN A 338 -39.85 -85.06 -17.63
CA GLN A 338 -39.02 -86.05 -18.34
C GLN A 338 -39.13 -87.42 -17.69
N VAL A 339 -39.00 -87.50 -16.36
CA VAL A 339 -39.19 -88.76 -15.61
C VAL A 339 -40.60 -89.32 -15.82
N GLN A 340 -41.63 -88.48 -15.82
CA GLN A 340 -42.99 -88.90 -16.11
C GLN A 340 -43.15 -89.39 -17.56
N ALA A 341 -42.56 -88.69 -18.53
CA ALA A 341 -42.59 -89.06 -19.94
C ALA A 341 -41.87 -90.40 -20.19
N ASP A 342 -40.71 -90.62 -19.58
CA ASP A 342 -39.95 -91.88 -19.67
C ASP A 342 -40.74 -93.03 -19.05
N ASN A 343 -41.37 -92.80 -17.88
CA ASN A 343 -42.27 -93.77 -17.26
C ASN A 343 -43.48 -94.10 -18.14
N LEU A 344 -44.09 -93.10 -18.77
CA LEU A 344 -45.20 -93.29 -19.71
C LEU A 344 -44.73 -94.02 -20.98
N ALA A 345 -43.53 -93.72 -21.49
CA ALA A 345 -42.93 -94.41 -22.63
C ALA A 345 -42.66 -95.88 -22.31
N GLN A 346 -42.14 -96.20 -21.13
CA GLN A 346 -41.99 -97.58 -20.65
C GLN A 346 -43.33 -98.30 -20.52
N LYS A 347 -44.35 -97.65 -19.93
CA LYS A 347 -45.71 -98.21 -19.85
C LYS A 347 -46.28 -98.47 -21.25
N LEU A 348 -46.09 -97.55 -22.20
CA LEU A 348 -46.55 -97.68 -23.57
C LEU A 348 -45.80 -98.78 -24.34
N ASP A 349 -44.50 -98.96 -24.11
CA ASP A 349 -43.75 -100.12 -24.63
C ASP A 349 -44.27 -101.44 -24.06
N GLY A 350 -44.57 -101.48 -22.75
CA GLY A 350 -45.26 -102.60 -22.12
C GLY A 350 -46.60 -102.93 -22.80
N VAL A 351 -47.43 -101.92 -23.03
CA VAL A 351 -48.71 -102.07 -23.75
C VAL A 351 -48.49 -102.51 -25.20
N LYS A 352 -47.47 -102.00 -25.90
CA LYS A 352 -47.11 -102.46 -27.25
C LYS A 352 -46.71 -103.92 -27.26
N LYS A 353 -45.90 -104.37 -26.31
CA LYS A 353 -45.54 -105.79 -26.14
C LYS A 353 -46.77 -106.66 -25.92
N VAL A 354 -47.67 -106.23 -25.02
CA VAL A 354 -48.96 -106.91 -24.81
C VAL A 354 -49.79 -106.93 -26.09
N ARG A 355 -49.86 -105.82 -26.83
CA ARG A 355 -50.59 -105.72 -28.10
C ARG A 355 -49.99 -106.60 -29.20
N MET A 356 -48.67 -106.73 -29.27
CA MET A 356 -47.98 -107.61 -30.23
C MET A 356 -48.12 -109.08 -29.84
N ALA A 357 -48.13 -109.40 -28.53
CA ALA A 357 -48.43 -110.73 -28.01
C ALA A 357 -49.94 -111.05 -28.08
N TYR A 358 -50.78 -110.04 -28.29
CA TYR A 358 -52.22 -110.19 -28.47
C TYR A 358 -52.51 -110.55 -29.92
N GLU A 359 -52.46 -111.85 -30.19
CA GLU A 359 -52.95 -112.42 -31.43
C GLU A 359 -54.46 -112.59 -31.31
N VAL A 360 -55.21 -112.11 -32.31
CA VAL A 360 -56.67 -112.23 -32.38
C VAL A 360 -56.99 -113.72 -32.34
N PRO A 361 -57.66 -114.25 -31.30
CA PRO A 361 -58.02 -115.67 -31.27
C PRO A 361 -58.82 -116.00 -32.52
N ASP A 362 -58.46 -117.11 -33.20
CA ASP A 362 -59.17 -117.53 -34.41
C ASP A 362 -60.66 -117.68 -34.10
N VAL A 363 -61.52 -117.26 -35.03
CA VAL A 363 -62.98 -117.33 -34.87
C VAL A 363 -63.39 -118.78 -34.62
N MET A 364 -62.67 -119.73 -35.22
CA MET A 364 -62.88 -121.16 -34.96
C MET A 364 -62.54 -121.54 -33.52
N ASP A 365 -61.49 -120.99 -32.91
CA ASP A 365 -61.16 -121.22 -31.50
C ASP A 365 -62.19 -120.60 -30.55
N TYR A 366 -62.73 -119.42 -30.89
CA TYR A 366 -63.87 -118.88 -30.15
C TYR A 366 -65.12 -119.76 -30.29
N VAL A 367 -65.38 -120.31 -31.48
CA VAL A 367 -66.52 -121.21 -31.73
C VAL A 367 -66.33 -122.55 -31.04
N THR A 368 -65.13 -123.14 -31.00
CA THR A 368 -64.84 -124.39 -30.29
C THR A 368 -64.92 -124.21 -28.78
N VAL A 369 -64.34 -123.14 -28.23
CA VAL A 369 -64.47 -122.85 -26.79
C VAL A 369 -65.92 -122.51 -26.44
N LYS A 370 -66.66 -121.83 -27.33
CA LYS A 370 -68.08 -121.53 -27.10
C LYS A 370 -68.99 -122.74 -27.28
N SER A 371 -68.66 -123.68 -28.17
CA SER A 371 -69.33 -124.98 -28.28
C SER A 371 -69.01 -125.85 -27.08
N GLU A 372 -67.76 -125.89 -26.61
CA GLU A 372 -67.40 -126.57 -25.36
C GLU A 372 -68.12 -125.95 -24.16
N VAL A 373 -68.22 -124.62 -24.07
CA VAL A 373 -69.01 -123.97 -23.02
C VAL A 373 -70.51 -124.27 -23.19
N ALA A 374 -71.01 -124.45 -24.40
CA ALA A 374 -72.41 -124.84 -24.65
C ALA A 374 -72.66 -126.32 -24.28
N ASP A 375 -71.74 -127.22 -24.60
CA ASP A 375 -71.77 -128.65 -24.27
C ASP A 375 -71.58 -128.86 -22.76
N LEU A 376 -70.68 -128.10 -22.12
CA LEU A 376 -70.53 -128.05 -20.67
C LEU A 376 -71.78 -127.48 -20.01
N LYS A 377 -72.36 -126.40 -20.54
CA LYS A 377 -73.66 -125.90 -20.03
C LYS A 377 -74.79 -126.92 -20.24
N HIS A 378 -74.81 -127.66 -21.34
CA HIS A 378 -75.81 -128.67 -21.60
C HIS A 378 -75.64 -129.88 -20.67
N SER A 379 -74.41 -130.35 -20.47
CA SER A 379 -74.10 -131.44 -19.53
C SER A 379 -74.37 -131.04 -18.08
N VAL A 380 -74.05 -129.80 -17.68
CA VAL A 380 -74.47 -129.24 -16.38
C VAL A 380 -75.99 -129.26 -16.26
N LYS A 381 -76.75 -128.78 -17.27
CA LYS A 381 -78.22 -128.87 -17.27
C LYS A 381 -78.73 -130.32 -17.25
N LEU A 382 -78.07 -131.24 -17.92
CA LEU A 382 -78.45 -132.66 -17.95
C LEU A 382 -78.24 -133.30 -16.58
N LEU A 383 -77.12 -132.98 -15.92
CA LEU A 383 -76.82 -133.41 -14.56
C LEU A 383 -77.75 -132.74 -13.54
N GLU A 384 -78.09 -131.47 -13.69
CA GLU A 384 -79.11 -130.78 -12.89
C GLU A 384 -80.48 -131.44 -13.07
N ASN A 385 -80.88 -131.78 -14.29
CA ASN A 385 -82.14 -132.52 -14.55
C ASN A 385 -82.10 -133.94 -13.99
N ARG A 386 -80.96 -134.64 -14.06
CA ARG A 386 -80.81 -135.98 -13.47
C ARG A 386 -80.84 -135.92 -11.95
N LEU A 387 -80.23 -134.90 -11.35
CA LEU A 387 -80.32 -134.59 -9.94
C LEU A 387 -81.77 -134.27 -9.56
N HIS A 388 -82.50 -133.49 -10.37
CA HIS A 388 -83.93 -133.20 -10.15
C HIS A 388 -84.81 -134.45 -10.22
N ILE A 389 -84.59 -135.34 -11.20
CA ILE A 389 -85.29 -136.64 -11.29
C ILE A 389 -84.96 -137.52 -10.09
N GLN A 390 -83.69 -137.57 -9.65
CA GLN A 390 -83.33 -138.29 -8.43
C GLN A 390 -83.97 -137.65 -7.19
N GLN A 391 -84.07 -136.33 -7.12
CA GLN A 391 -84.78 -135.61 -6.06
C GLN A 391 -86.28 -135.95 -6.05
N ILE A 392 -86.92 -136.02 -7.22
CA ILE A 392 -88.32 -136.43 -7.39
C ILE A 392 -88.49 -137.90 -7.02
N ALA A 393 -87.59 -138.78 -7.42
CA ALA A 393 -87.60 -140.19 -7.04
C ALA A 393 -87.47 -140.34 -5.50
N LEU A 394 -86.56 -139.61 -4.87
CA LEU A 394 -86.34 -139.61 -3.42
C LEU A 394 -87.54 -138.98 -2.67
N THR A 395 -88.14 -137.90 -3.19
CA THR A 395 -89.39 -137.35 -2.62
C THR A 395 -90.61 -138.25 -2.87
N SER A 396 -90.67 -139.01 -3.96
CA SER A 396 -91.73 -139.99 -4.21
C SER A 396 -91.59 -141.21 -3.30
N LEU A 397 -90.36 -141.69 -3.07
CA LEU A 397 -90.06 -142.74 -2.09
C LEU A 397 -90.38 -142.27 -0.68
N ASN A 398 -89.98 -141.04 -0.31
CA ASN A 398 -90.37 -140.44 0.97
C ASN A 398 -91.88 -140.18 1.08
N LYS A 399 -92.59 -139.87 -0.01
CA LYS A 399 -94.06 -139.78 -0.02
C LYS A 399 -94.72 -141.16 0.12
N LYS A 400 -94.16 -142.21 -0.49
CA LYS A 400 -94.62 -143.60 -0.33
C LYS A 400 -94.39 -144.09 1.11
N LEU A 401 -93.22 -143.77 1.68
CA LEU A 401 -92.88 -143.95 3.09
C LEU A 401 -93.86 -143.18 4.02
N LYS A 402 -94.22 -141.93 3.68
CA LYS A 402 -95.19 -141.10 4.42
C LYS A 402 -96.67 -141.50 4.21
N SER A 403 -97.06 -142.14 3.10
CA SER A 403 -98.47 -142.49 2.82
C SER A 403 -98.93 -143.84 3.37
N ILE A 404 -98.01 -144.78 3.65
CA ILE A 404 -98.34 -146.09 4.26
C ILE A 404 -98.01 -146.11 5.77
N PHE A 405 -97.17 -145.20 6.26
CA PHE A 405 -97.25 -144.72 7.65
C PHE A 405 -98.56 -143.92 7.94
N MET A 406 -99.43 -143.73 6.94
CA MET A 406 -100.70 -142.99 7.01
C MET A 406 -101.93 -143.86 6.65
N LYS A 407 -101.83 -145.20 6.79
CA LYS A 407 -102.99 -146.06 7.11
C LYS A 407 -102.53 -147.47 7.52
N GLN A 408 -102.78 -148.02 8.71
CA GLN A 408 -103.64 -147.65 9.85
C GLN A 408 -105.04 -147.11 9.53
#